data_AF-A0AA87IJF5-F1
#
_entry.id   AF-A0AA87IJF5-F1
#
_cell.length_a   1.000
_cell.length_b   1.000
_cell.length_c   1.000
_cell.angle_alpha   90.00
_cell.angle_beta   90.00
_cell.angle_gamma   90.00
#
_symmetry.space_group_name_H-M   'P 1'
#
loop_
_entity.id
_entity.type
_entity.pdbx_description
1 polymer ?
#
loop_
_entity_poly.entity_id
_entity_poly.type
_entity_poly.pdbx_seq_one_letter_code
_entity_poly.pdbx_strand_id
1 'polypeptide(L)'
;MLRIGDYEFSSRLLLGTGKYPDFDIQKEAVAVSGTEILTFSVRRMNIFEASQPNFLENLDIAKYTLLPNTAGAKTAEEAVRTAKLAKASGLCDMIKVEV
;
A
#
# COMPACT_ATOMS: atom_id res chain seq x y z
N MET A 1 1.89 -18.09 -11.02
CA MET A 1 0.64 -17.45 -10.57
C MET A 1 0.55 -17.56 -9.05
N LEU A 2 0.32 -16.44 -8.38
CA LEU A 2 0.04 -16.31 -6.96
C LEU A 2 -1.45 -15.97 -6.80
N ARG A 3 -2.15 -16.61 -5.85
CA ARG A 3 -3.57 -16.35 -5.57
C ARG A 3 -3.76 -15.96 -4.12
N ILE A 4 -4.46 -14.85 -3.87
CA ILE A 4 -4.77 -14.33 -2.55
C ILE A 4 -6.25 -13.95 -2.53
N GLY A 5 -7.07 -14.72 -1.82
CA GLY A 5 -8.53 -14.58 -1.90
C GLY A 5 -9.01 -14.73 -3.34
N ASP A 6 -9.68 -13.68 -3.83
CA ASP A 6 -10.23 -13.60 -5.19
C ASP A 6 -9.26 -12.95 -6.20
N TYR A 7 -8.07 -12.54 -5.77
CA TYR A 7 -7.07 -11.93 -6.63
C TYR A 7 -6.06 -12.95 -7.15
N GLU A 8 -5.71 -12.84 -8.43
CA GLU A 8 -4.66 -13.63 -9.08
C GLU A 8 -3.57 -12.70 -9.64
N PHE A 9 -2.32 -13.07 -9.41
CA PHE A 9 -1.13 -12.29 -9.74
C PHE A 9 -0.15 -13.14 -10.54
N SER A 10 0.43 -12.55 -11.58
CA SER A 10 1.50 -13.18 -12.36
C SER A 10 2.83 -13.12 -11.60
N SER A 11 3.12 -11.98 -10.99
CA SER A 11 4.28 -11.69 -10.15
C SER A 11 4.11 -12.26 -8.74
N ARG A 12 5.20 -12.80 -8.21
CA ARG A 12 5.27 -13.26 -6.81
C ARG A 12 5.95 -12.24 -5.88
N LEU A 13 6.34 -11.08 -6.42
CA LEU A 13 7.00 -10.00 -5.69
C LEU A 13 5.96 -8.98 -5.25
N LEU A 14 5.88 -8.75 -3.94
CA LEU A 14 5.12 -7.66 -3.31
C LEU A 14 6.12 -6.58 -2.91
N LEU A 15 5.86 -5.32 -3.23
CA LEU A 15 6.84 -4.24 -3.02
C LEU A 15 6.31 -3.18 -2.05
N GLY A 16 7.16 -2.78 -1.11
CA GLY A 16 6.86 -1.64 -0.23
C GLY A 16 7.23 -0.33 -0.89
N THR A 17 6.42 0.72 -0.69
CA THR A 17 6.64 2.04 -1.32
C THR A 17 7.33 3.05 -0.41
N GLY A 18 7.65 2.70 0.85
CA GLY A 18 8.31 3.60 1.78
C GLY A 18 9.83 3.62 1.66
N LYS A 19 10.46 4.70 2.16
CA LYS A 19 11.92 4.85 2.35
C LYS A 19 12.78 4.92 1.08
N TYR A 20 12.18 5.19 -0.08
CA TYR A 20 12.96 5.56 -1.27
C TYR A 20 13.62 6.94 -1.09
N PRO A 21 14.79 7.19 -1.71
CA PRO A 21 15.45 8.49 -1.63
C PRO A 21 14.58 9.64 -2.17
N ASP A 22 13.82 9.36 -3.23
CA ASP A 22 12.86 10.27 -3.85
C ASP A 22 11.76 9.48 -4.61
N PHE A 23 10.77 10.20 -5.14
CA PHE A 23 9.63 9.62 -5.86
C PHE A 23 9.96 9.14 -7.27
N ASP A 24 10.98 9.68 -7.92
CA ASP A 24 11.36 9.27 -9.26
C ASP A 24 12.02 7.89 -9.22
N ILE A 25 12.95 7.68 -8.27
CA ILE A 25 13.55 6.37 -8.00
C ILE A 25 12.48 5.37 -7.56
N GLN A 26 11.53 5.77 -6.70
CA GLN A 26 10.42 4.90 -6.30
C GLN A 26 9.62 4.42 -7.52
N LYS A 27 9.24 5.35 -8.40
CA LYS A 27 8.45 5.06 -9.60
C LYS A 27 9.19 4.13 -10.55
N GLU A 28 10.47 4.40 -10.80
CA GLU A 28 11.30 3.55 -11.65
C GLU A 28 11.45 2.15 -11.03
N ALA A 29 11.77 2.07 -9.75
CA ALA A 29 11.93 0.80 -9.04
C ALA A 29 10.65 -0.05 -9.06
N VAL A 30 9.49 0.57 -8.84
CA VAL A 30 8.19 -0.10 -8.97
C VAL A 30 7.99 -0.63 -10.39
N ALA A 31 8.25 0.20 -11.41
CA ALA A 31 8.06 -0.20 -12.81
C ALA A 31 8.97 -1.37 -13.23
N VAL A 32 10.27 -1.29 -12.92
CA VAL A 32 11.22 -2.34 -13.32
C VAL A 32 11.06 -3.63 -12.50
N SER A 33 10.47 -3.56 -11.31
CA SER A 33 10.25 -4.74 -10.47
C SER A 33 9.21 -5.72 -11.05
N GLY A 34 8.31 -5.25 -11.92
CA GLY A 34 7.18 -6.04 -12.39
C GLY A 34 6.24 -6.48 -11.26
N THR A 35 6.21 -5.75 -10.14
CA THR A 35 5.27 -6.02 -9.05
C THR A 35 3.85 -5.64 -9.46
N GLU A 36 2.88 -6.40 -8.99
CA GLU A 36 1.45 -6.10 -9.16
C GLU A 36 0.80 -5.67 -7.84
N ILE A 37 1.54 -5.75 -6.72
CA ILE A 37 1.04 -5.51 -5.36
C ILE A 37 1.95 -4.53 -4.63
N LEU A 38 1.39 -3.39 -4.24
CA LEU A 38 2.11 -2.35 -3.50
C LEU A 38 1.63 -2.25 -2.06
N THR A 39 2.56 -2.21 -1.10
CA THR A 39 2.25 -2.00 0.32
C THR A 39 2.76 -0.67 0.86
N PHE A 40 1.92 -0.03 1.67
CA PHE A 40 2.18 1.25 2.30
C PHE A 40 1.49 1.32 3.67
N SER A 41 1.99 2.20 4.54
CA SER A 41 1.37 2.46 5.84
C SER A 41 0.23 3.45 5.70
N VAL A 42 -0.95 3.08 6.20
CA VAL A 42 -2.14 3.95 6.24
C VAL A 42 -1.87 5.22 7.04
N ARG A 43 -0.99 5.17 8.05
CA ARG A 43 -0.62 6.36 8.84
C ARG A 43 0.14 7.41 8.02
N ARG A 44 0.84 6.97 6.96
CA ARG A 44 1.65 7.84 6.10
C ARG A 44 0.88 8.32 4.87
N MET A 45 -0.16 7.60 4.48
CA MET A 45 -1.11 8.09 3.50
C MET A 45 -2.06 9.04 4.23
N ASN A 46 -1.90 10.34 4.01
CA ASN A 46 -2.84 11.32 4.52
C ASN A 46 -4.10 11.32 3.65
N ILE A 47 -4.93 10.28 3.80
CA ILE A 47 -6.21 10.07 3.10
C ILE A 47 -7.18 11.26 3.35
N PHE A 48 -6.90 12.09 4.36
CA PHE A 48 -7.75 13.21 4.80
C PHE A 48 -7.04 14.59 4.77
N GLU A 49 -5.77 14.68 4.39
CA GLU A 49 -5.01 15.94 4.39
C GLU A 49 -4.24 16.10 3.07
N ALA A 50 -4.77 16.93 2.17
CA ALA A 50 -4.20 17.17 0.84
C ALA A 50 -2.81 17.85 0.85
N SER A 51 -2.36 18.40 1.98
CA SER A 51 -1.11 19.15 2.10
C SER A 51 0.13 18.29 2.41
N GLN A 52 -0.03 16.97 2.61
CA GLN A 52 1.09 16.08 2.90
C GLN A 52 1.46 15.20 1.70
N PRO A 53 2.74 14.80 1.56
CA PRO A 53 3.20 14.03 0.42
C PRO A 53 2.42 12.72 0.31
N ASN A 54 1.71 12.53 -0.81
CA ASN A 54 1.05 11.28 -1.07
C ASN A 54 2.08 10.32 -1.71
N PHE A 55 2.47 9.28 -0.98
CA PHE A 55 3.47 8.29 -1.43
C PHE A 55 3.08 7.53 -2.70
N LEU A 56 1.84 7.72 -3.17
CA LEU A 56 1.31 7.16 -4.39
C LEU A 56 1.05 8.22 -5.48
N GLU A 57 1.30 9.51 -5.23
CA GLU A 57 0.92 10.62 -6.13
C GLU A 57 1.57 10.51 -7.52
N ASN A 58 2.82 10.05 -7.57
CA ASN A 58 3.56 9.86 -8.82
C ASN A 58 3.36 8.48 -9.46
N LEU A 59 2.59 7.59 -8.81
CA LEU A 59 2.28 6.26 -9.29
C LEU A 59 0.89 6.23 -9.91
N ASP A 60 0.78 5.58 -11.06
CA ASP A 60 -0.50 5.23 -11.66
C ASP A 60 -1.12 4.06 -10.88
N ILE A 61 -1.77 4.38 -9.76
CA ILE A 61 -2.29 3.39 -8.79
C ILE A 61 -3.30 2.42 -9.39
N ALA A 62 -3.94 2.79 -10.51
CA ALA A 62 -4.89 1.93 -11.20
C ALA A 62 -4.23 0.66 -11.78
N LYS A 63 -2.89 0.64 -11.93
CA LYS A 63 -2.13 -0.51 -12.41
C LYS A 63 -1.79 -1.53 -11.32
N TYR A 64 -2.01 -1.21 -10.06
CA TYR A 64 -1.55 -2.03 -8.94
C TYR A 64 -2.69 -2.39 -8.01
N THR A 65 -2.59 -3.56 -7.41
CA THR A 65 -3.43 -3.91 -6.27
C THR A 65 -2.79 -3.35 -5.00
N LEU A 66 -3.56 -2.59 -4.23
CA LEU A 66 -3.09 -1.96 -3.01
C LEU A 66 -3.24 -2.88 -1.80
N LEU A 67 -2.14 -3.03 -1.05
CA LEU A 67 -2.06 -3.80 0.18
C LEU A 67 -1.64 -2.87 1.34
N PRO A 68 -2.55 -2.03 1.87
CA PRO A 68 -2.27 -1.23 3.04
C PRO A 68 -1.83 -2.11 4.22
N ASN A 69 -1.01 -1.54 5.10
CA ASN A 69 -0.59 -2.18 6.32
C ASN A 69 -0.93 -1.37 7.57
N THR A 70 -0.98 -2.05 8.71
CA THR A 70 -1.26 -1.45 10.01
C THR A 70 0.00 -1.05 10.78
N ALA A 71 1.12 -0.85 10.08
CA ALA A 71 2.41 -0.50 10.69
C ALA A 71 2.28 0.66 11.68
N GLY A 72 2.83 0.47 12.88
CA GLY A 72 2.79 1.44 13.98
C GLY A 72 1.64 1.24 14.95
N ALA A 73 0.68 0.34 14.66
CA ALA A 73 -0.25 -0.17 15.67
C ALA A 73 0.52 -0.92 16.76
N LYS A 74 0.19 -0.67 18.03
CA LYS A 74 0.76 -1.37 19.19
C LYS A 74 -0.19 -2.37 19.82
N THR A 75 -1.47 -2.32 19.43
CA THR A 75 -2.51 -3.23 19.89
C THR A 75 -3.37 -3.70 18.72
N ALA A 76 -4.11 -4.79 18.92
CA ALA A 76 -5.04 -5.30 17.94
C ALA A 76 -6.14 -4.27 17.60
N GLU A 77 -6.60 -3.50 18.59
CA GLU A 77 -7.62 -2.46 18.40
C GLU A 77 -7.11 -1.34 17.49
N GLU A 78 -5.85 -0.92 17.66
CA GLU A 78 -5.21 0.05 16.78
C GLU A 78 -5.06 -0.49 15.34
N ALA A 79 -4.68 -1.76 15.20
CA ALA A 79 -4.56 -2.40 13.90
C ALA A 79 -5.92 -2.49 13.18
N VAL A 80 -6.97 -2.93 13.88
CA VAL A 80 -8.34 -3.00 13.35
C VAL A 80 -8.86 -1.61 12.97
N ARG A 81 -8.61 -0.58 13.79
CA ARG A 81 -8.99 0.80 13.45
C ARG A 81 -8.30 1.26 12.17
N THR A 82 -7.01 0.97 12.03
CA THR A 82 -6.21 1.32 10.84
C THR A 82 -6.73 0.59 9.59
N ALA A 83 -7.08 -0.69 9.72
CA ALA A 83 -7.67 -1.48 8.64
C ALA A 83 -9.02 -0.93 8.17
N LYS A 84 -9.88 -0.48 9.10
CA LYS A 84 -11.16 0.16 8.78
C LYS A 84 -10.97 1.49 8.03
N LEU A 85 -9.96 2.28 8.39
CA LEU A 85 -9.62 3.52 7.67
C LEU A 85 -9.15 3.23 6.24
N ALA A 86 -8.30 2.23 6.05
CA ALA A 86 -7.91 1.76 4.73
C ALA A 86 -9.14 1.38 3.88
N LYS A 87 -10.05 0.55 4.42
CA LYS A 87 -11.27 0.16 3.70
C LYS A 87 -12.16 1.34 3.34
N ALA A 88 -12.28 2.33 4.24
CA ALA A 88 -13.08 3.53 4.01
C ALA A 88 -12.56 4.42 2.86
N SER A 89 -11.29 4.27 2.46
CA SER A 89 -10.75 4.98 1.28
C SER A 89 -11.35 4.50 -0.05
N GLY A 90 -11.94 3.30 -0.08
CA GLY A 90 -12.47 2.70 -1.31
C GLY A 90 -11.40 2.18 -2.28
N LEU A 91 -10.11 2.23 -1.91
CA LEU A 91 -9.00 1.88 -2.81
C LEU A 91 -8.48 0.44 -2.62
N CYS A 92 -8.98 -0.31 -1.62
CA CYS A 92 -8.42 -1.60 -1.25
C CYS A 92 -9.40 -2.50 -0.50
N ASP A 93 -9.23 -3.82 -0.67
CA ASP A 93 -9.95 -4.85 0.10
C ASP A 93 -9.03 -5.79 0.88
N MET A 94 -7.73 -5.82 0.56
CA MET A 94 -6.74 -6.58 1.31
C MET A 94 -6.10 -5.72 2.42
N ILE A 95 -5.67 -6.37 3.51
CA ILE A 95 -4.95 -5.72 4.60
C ILE A 95 -3.77 -6.58 5.08
N LYS A 96 -2.59 -5.96 5.25
CA LYS A 96 -1.43 -6.56 5.90
C LYS A 96 -1.42 -6.18 7.38
N VAL A 97 -1.82 -7.12 8.23
CA VAL A 97 -1.82 -6.91 9.69
C VAL A 97 -0.39 -6.95 10.21
N GLU A 98 0.03 -5.86 10.84
CA GLU A 98 1.29 -5.67 11.55
C GLU A 98 0.98 -5.05 12.93
N VAL A 99 1.46 -5.66 14.00
CA VAL A 99 1.31 -5.25 15.41
C VAL A 99 2.55 -5.62 16.19
#